data_AF-A0A0H4VJI8-F1
#
_entry.id   AF-A0A0H4VJI8-F1
#
_cell.length_a   1.000
_cell.length_b   1.000
_cell.length_c   1.000
_cell.angle_alpha   90.00
_cell.angle_beta   90.00
_cell.angle_gamma   90.00
#
_symmetry.space_group_name_H-M   'P 1'
#
loop_
_entity.id
_entity.type
_entity.pdbx_description
1 polymer ?
#
loop_
_entity_poly.entity_id
_entity_poly.type
_entity_poly.pdbx_seq_one_letter_code
_entity_poly.pdbx_strand_id
1 'polypeptide(L)'
;MRKKKIYERGDYYLAFDTNPDGKARSKNLYIFYYDREGGRGRSYSTGTSDHELAKEELDRFYDERERGLKFCPTCGQAFSGEPLPLVATAIAEYLEETDYAAADARLNHVLSYIEDQALEDVRCDELGDAWAGKFRKWAAKVPIVSPKGIERKRSPGTIEASVSMLRTAINSAFIARKLPHRATFKVKAAEDVSNTPWFRASEEQLIEMFRYALVIDPPEASEKQIEKWKRERRNLLQYLRLGVATWARPDALMDFSTDPNLGQWNAAAAYVNLNPAGRAQTNKYRPLVRAPRQMVALFNANEGKFVKAASIRTAFRQMATTLNFPVSGDGQSGEKLIRRSVASIIRPLLEAEKSWDTQGRLMLGHIRPNESDKYATPYHETYLVDALRLIEELIDRIEASAPGAFSEN
;
A
#
# COMPACT_ATOMS: atom_id res chain seq x y z
N MET A 1 18.36 -22.45 -14.59
CA MET A 1 19.76 -22.00 -14.79
C MET A 1 19.77 -20.80 -15.73
N ARG A 2 20.43 -19.70 -15.38
CA ARG A 2 20.62 -18.56 -16.31
C ARG A 2 21.66 -18.96 -17.35
N LYS A 3 21.33 -18.84 -18.63
CA LYS A 3 22.25 -19.14 -19.74
C LYS A 3 23.45 -18.18 -19.67
N LYS A 4 24.65 -18.67 -19.98
CA LYS A 4 25.86 -17.84 -19.99
C LYS A 4 25.77 -16.85 -21.16
N LYS A 5 25.63 -15.56 -20.85
CA LYS A 5 25.54 -14.48 -21.84
C LYS A 5 26.91 -14.27 -22.50
N ILE A 6 26.91 -14.13 -23.82
CA ILE A 6 28.10 -13.86 -24.64
C ILE A 6 28.14 -12.38 -25.02
N TYR A 7 26.98 -11.82 -25.36
CA TYR A 7 26.80 -10.41 -25.71
C TYR A 7 25.37 -9.97 -25.34
N GLU A 8 25.15 -8.68 -25.09
CA GLU A 8 23.84 -8.15 -24.68
C GLU A 8 23.63 -6.75 -25.24
N ARG A 9 22.39 -6.47 -25.68
CA ARG A 9 21.94 -5.18 -26.17
C ARG A 9 20.49 -4.96 -25.73
N GLY A 10 20.28 -3.99 -24.82
CA GLY A 10 18.98 -3.77 -24.20
C GLY A 10 18.46 -5.01 -23.46
N ASP A 11 17.20 -5.40 -23.70
CA ASP A 11 16.57 -6.60 -23.14
C ASP A 11 16.90 -7.89 -23.93
N TYR A 12 17.79 -7.82 -24.92
CA TYR A 12 18.16 -8.91 -25.82
C TYR A 12 19.58 -9.40 -25.50
N TYR A 13 19.79 -10.71 -25.42
CA TYR A 13 21.13 -11.25 -25.17
C TYR A 13 21.44 -12.48 -26.01
N LEU A 14 22.71 -12.61 -26.38
CA LEU A 14 23.26 -13.72 -27.14
C LEU A 14 23.75 -14.81 -26.20
N ALA A 15 23.32 -16.05 -26.43
CA ALA A 15 23.82 -17.21 -25.71
C ALA A 15 23.65 -18.49 -26.54
N PHE A 16 24.30 -19.58 -26.12
CA PHE A 16 23.97 -20.92 -26.61
C PHE A 16 22.64 -21.39 -26.01
N ASP A 17 21.78 -22.00 -26.83
CA ASP A 17 20.60 -22.69 -26.31
C ASP A 17 21.02 -24.04 -25.71
N THR A 18 20.86 -24.20 -24.40
CA THR A 18 21.31 -25.40 -23.68
C THR A 18 20.14 -26.25 -23.20
N ASN A 19 20.31 -27.57 -23.25
CA ASN A 19 19.45 -28.55 -22.61
C ASN A 19 19.51 -28.45 -21.07
N PRO A 20 18.57 -29.10 -20.34
CA PRO A 20 18.61 -29.18 -18.88
C PRO A 20 19.90 -29.80 -18.32
N ASP A 21 20.58 -30.63 -19.11
CA ASP A 21 21.88 -31.24 -18.80
C ASP A 21 23.09 -30.33 -19.05
N GLY A 22 22.85 -29.08 -19.49
CA GLY A 22 23.88 -28.08 -19.77
C GLY A 22 24.55 -28.17 -21.14
N LYS A 23 24.24 -29.18 -21.97
CA LYS A 23 24.80 -29.30 -23.33
C LYS A 23 24.07 -28.40 -24.31
N ALA A 24 24.80 -27.81 -25.27
CA ALA A 24 24.18 -26.99 -26.32
C ALA A 24 23.29 -27.86 -27.22
N ARG A 25 22.04 -27.41 -27.44
CA ARG A 25 21.05 -28.03 -28.34
C ARG A 25 21.41 -27.90 -29.81
N SER A 26 22.21 -26.89 -30.14
CA SER A 26 22.71 -26.60 -31.48
C SER A 26 24.08 -25.97 -31.38
N LYS A 27 24.85 -26.04 -32.47
CA LYS A 27 26.12 -25.34 -32.62
C LYS A 27 25.94 -23.83 -32.78
N ASN A 28 24.74 -23.38 -33.15
CA ASN A 28 24.45 -21.98 -33.42
C ASN A 28 24.16 -21.19 -32.15
N LEU A 29 24.46 -19.89 -32.20
CA LEU A 29 24.06 -18.92 -31.19
C LEU A 29 22.61 -18.50 -31.36
N TYR A 30 22.01 -18.07 -30.26
CA TYR A 30 20.63 -17.63 -30.20
C TYR A 30 20.52 -16.30 -29.48
N ILE A 31 19.66 -15.45 -29.99
CA ILE A 31 19.21 -14.21 -29.35
C ILE A 31 18.01 -14.57 -28.48
N PHE A 32 18.11 -14.29 -27.19
CA PHE A 32 17.04 -14.47 -26.23
C PHE A 32 16.47 -13.11 -25.84
N TYR A 33 15.15 -13.03 -25.81
CA TYR A 33 14.44 -11.81 -25.46
C TYR A 33 13.08 -12.13 -24.85
N TYR A 34 12.48 -11.15 -24.19
CA TYR A 34 11.13 -11.27 -23.67
C TYR A 34 10.13 -10.66 -24.66
N ASP A 35 9.29 -11.52 -25.25
CA ASP A 35 8.18 -11.09 -26.10
C ASP A 35 7.07 -10.55 -25.20
N ARG A 36 6.95 -9.21 -25.13
CA ARG A 36 6.01 -8.50 -24.25
C ARG A 36 4.55 -8.66 -24.69
N GLU A 37 4.29 -8.76 -25.99
CA GLU A 37 2.92 -8.99 -26.52
C GLU A 37 2.46 -10.41 -26.19
N GLY A 38 3.37 -11.39 -26.29
CA GLY A 38 3.09 -12.77 -25.95
C GLY A 38 3.28 -13.13 -24.47
N GLY A 39 3.75 -12.20 -23.64
CA GLY A 39 4.02 -12.39 -22.20
C GLY A 39 5.06 -13.50 -21.89
N ARG A 40 5.93 -13.88 -22.83
CA ARG A 40 6.80 -15.06 -22.70
C ARG A 40 8.20 -14.83 -23.23
N GLY A 41 9.16 -15.58 -22.69
CA GLY A 41 10.52 -15.62 -23.26
C GLY A 41 10.50 -16.28 -24.64
N ARG A 42 11.19 -15.67 -25.61
CA ARG A 42 11.42 -16.24 -26.93
C ARG A 42 12.92 -16.31 -27.24
N SER A 43 13.24 -17.13 -28.23
CA SER A 43 14.56 -17.22 -28.81
C SER A 43 14.48 -17.12 -30.32
N TYR A 44 15.55 -16.60 -30.91
CA TYR A 44 15.75 -16.50 -32.35
C TYR A 44 17.15 -17.02 -32.67
N SER A 45 17.29 -17.96 -33.60
CA SER A 45 18.61 -18.49 -33.97
C SER A 45 19.32 -17.50 -34.88
N THR A 46 20.61 -17.25 -34.63
CA THR A 46 21.43 -16.43 -35.54
C THR A 46 21.90 -17.20 -36.78
N GLY A 47 21.65 -18.52 -36.84
CA GLY A 47 22.08 -19.36 -37.96
C GLY A 47 23.59 -19.65 -38.02
N THR A 48 24.39 -19.09 -37.10
CA THR A 48 25.86 -19.21 -37.09
C THR A 48 26.40 -19.53 -35.70
N SER A 49 27.56 -20.19 -35.65
CA SER A 49 28.37 -20.39 -34.43
C SER A 49 29.46 -19.33 -34.27
N ASP A 50 29.69 -18.50 -35.29
CA ASP A 50 30.66 -17.42 -35.25
C ASP A 50 30.17 -16.29 -34.33
N HIS A 51 31.03 -15.86 -33.40
CA HIS A 51 30.65 -14.88 -32.38
C HIS A 51 30.45 -13.48 -32.96
N GLU A 52 31.26 -13.03 -33.92
CA GLU A 52 31.15 -11.67 -34.45
C GLU A 52 29.93 -11.56 -35.36
N LEU A 53 29.73 -12.53 -36.26
CA LEU A 53 28.52 -12.57 -37.10
C LEU A 53 27.23 -12.68 -36.26
N ALA A 54 27.27 -13.43 -35.15
CA ALA A 54 26.12 -13.53 -34.26
C ALA A 54 25.85 -12.26 -33.45
N LYS A 55 26.87 -11.43 -33.16
CA LYS A 55 26.67 -10.10 -32.56
C LYS A 55 26.04 -9.14 -33.57
N GLU A 56 26.55 -9.11 -34.80
CA GLU A 56 25.98 -8.30 -35.89
C GLU A 56 24.51 -8.67 -36.15
N GLU A 57 24.18 -9.96 -36.11
CA GLU A 57 22.80 -10.44 -36.20
C GLU A 57 21.94 -9.96 -35.03
N LEU A 58 22.47 -9.99 -33.80
CA LEU A 58 21.76 -9.48 -32.63
C LEU A 58 21.48 -7.99 -32.76
N ASP A 59 22.47 -7.24 -33.22
CA ASP A 59 22.39 -5.81 -33.45
C ASP A 59 21.32 -5.49 -34.51
N ARG A 60 21.33 -6.19 -35.64
CA ARG A 60 20.31 -6.05 -36.68
C ARG A 60 18.92 -6.44 -36.18
N PHE A 61 18.80 -7.56 -35.47
CA PHE A 61 17.53 -8.05 -34.93
C PHE A 61 16.93 -7.09 -33.89
N TYR A 62 17.78 -6.48 -33.07
CA TYR A 62 17.40 -5.40 -32.17
C TYR A 62 16.88 -4.19 -32.97
N ASP A 63 17.63 -3.73 -33.97
CA ASP A 63 17.26 -2.55 -34.76
C ASP A 63 15.96 -2.74 -35.56
N GLU A 64 15.75 -3.93 -36.12
CA GLU A 64 14.53 -4.26 -36.87
C GLU A 64 13.28 -4.27 -35.99
N ARG A 65 13.40 -4.73 -34.74
CA ARG A 65 12.27 -4.79 -33.79
C ARG A 65 12.03 -3.48 -33.07
N GLU A 66 13.09 -2.76 -32.80
CA GLU A 66 13.06 -1.50 -32.08
C GLU A 66 13.08 -0.31 -33.04
N ARG A 67 12.77 -0.51 -34.34
CA ARG A 67 12.79 0.45 -35.47
C ARG A 67 11.91 1.70 -35.31
N GLY A 68 11.37 1.94 -34.12
CA GLY A 68 10.72 3.18 -33.70
C GLY A 68 11.28 3.77 -32.39
N LEU A 69 12.44 3.32 -31.92
CA LEU A 69 13.16 3.90 -30.79
C LEU A 69 14.11 4.99 -31.28
N LYS A 70 13.88 6.22 -30.80
CA LYS A 70 14.65 7.42 -31.12
C LYS A 70 16.05 7.43 -30.51
N PHE A 71 16.72 6.32 -30.20
CA PHE A 71 18.02 6.35 -29.49
C PHE A 71 19.08 5.43 -30.09
N CYS A 72 20.31 5.91 -30.12
CA CYS A 72 21.50 5.19 -30.52
C CYS A 72 21.72 3.98 -29.60
N PRO A 73 21.84 2.78 -30.16
CA PRO A 73 21.99 1.54 -29.40
C PRO A 73 23.35 1.39 -28.71
N THR A 74 24.36 2.13 -29.15
CA THR A 74 25.73 2.04 -28.63
C THR A 74 25.98 3.02 -27.50
N CYS A 75 25.49 4.25 -27.61
CA CYS A 75 25.73 5.31 -26.62
C CYS A 75 24.47 5.83 -25.92
N GLY A 76 23.28 5.37 -26.30
CA GLY A 76 22.00 5.80 -25.72
C GLY A 76 21.52 7.19 -26.15
N GLN A 77 22.24 7.86 -27.05
CA GLN A 77 21.94 9.24 -27.48
C GLN A 77 20.73 9.31 -28.40
N ALA A 78 19.86 10.32 -28.25
CA ALA A 78 18.68 10.45 -29.09
C ALA A 78 19.04 10.70 -30.58
N PHE A 79 18.44 9.97 -31.50
CA PHE A 79 18.57 10.15 -32.96
C PHE A 79 17.95 11.46 -33.46
N SER A 80 16.98 12.04 -32.73
CA SER A 80 16.35 13.32 -33.09
C SER A 80 17.23 14.55 -32.76
N GLY A 81 18.37 14.38 -32.09
CA GLY A 81 19.14 15.52 -31.57
C GLY A 81 18.43 16.27 -30.44
N GLU A 82 17.24 15.84 -30.03
CA GLU A 82 16.53 16.38 -28.88
C GLU A 82 17.29 16.00 -27.59
N PRO A 83 17.55 16.96 -26.70
CA PRO A 83 18.17 16.65 -25.42
C PRO A 83 17.28 15.69 -24.63
N LEU A 84 17.92 14.80 -23.87
CA LEU A 84 17.20 13.94 -22.92
C LEU A 84 16.37 14.80 -21.96
N PRO A 85 15.15 14.36 -21.58
CA PRO A 85 14.26 15.18 -20.79
C PRO A 85 14.89 15.55 -19.45
N LEU A 86 14.66 16.80 -19.05
CA LEU A 86 14.93 17.27 -17.70
C LEU A 86 14.06 16.49 -16.71
N VAL A 87 14.56 16.36 -15.47
CA VAL A 87 13.79 15.72 -14.40
C VAL A 87 12.47 16.44 -14.16
N ALA A 88 12.45 17.78 -14.20
CA ALA A 88 11.24 18.57 -14.04
C ALA A 88 10.20 18.26 -15.13
N THR A 89 10.62 18.14 -16.40
CA THR A 89 9.74 17.77 -17.52
C THR A 89 9.14 16.38 -17.32
N ALA A 90 9.97 15.38 -16.98
CA ALA A 90 9.49 14.02 -16.74
C ALA A 90 8.50 13.94 -15.55
N ILE A 91 8.69 14.78 -14.53
CA ILE A 91 7.77 14.91 -13.40
C ILE A 91 6.43 15.52 -13.86
N ALA A 92 6.46 16.62 -14.60
CA ALA A 92 5.26 17.32 -15.07
C ALA A 92 4.38 16.40 -15.93
N GLU A 93 4.98 15.74 -16.92
CA GLU A 93 4.26 14.80 -17.79
C GLU A 93 3.67 13.64 -17.00
N TYR A 94 4.41 13.07 -16.04
CA TYR A 94 3.88 12.00 -15.18
C TYR A 94 2.71 12.48 -14.31
N LEU A 95 2.73 13.73 -13.84
CA LEU A 95 1.65 14.30 -13.04
C LEU A 95 0.38 14.57 -13.86
N GLU A 96 0.51 14.85 -15.16
CA GLU A 96 -0.64 14.97 -16.08
C GLU A 96 -1.33 13.62 -16.32
N GLU A 97 -0.56 12.53 -16.34
CA GLU A 97 -1.08 11.18 -16.62
C GLU A 97 -1.61 10.43 -15.38
N THR A 98 -1.11 10.75 -14.19
CA THR A 98 -1.40 9.96 -12.98
C THR A 98 -2.65 10.43 -12.23
N ASP A 99 -3.49 9.48 -11.84
CA ASP A 99 -4.61 9.71 -10.90
C ASP A 99 -4.19 9.58 -9.42
N TYR A 100 -2.91 9.28 -9.16
CA TYR A 100 -2.42 9.04 -7.82
C TYR A 100 -2.17 10.37 -7.09
N ALA A 101 -3.18 10.85 -6.34
CA ALA A 101 -3.16 12.14 -5.65
C ALA A 101 -1.91 12.42 -4.77
N ALA A 102 -1.24 11.38 -4.25
CA ALA A 102 -0.03 11.57 -3.45
C ALA A 102 1.26 11.72 -4.29
N ALA A 103 1.20 11.60 -5.62
CA ALA A 103 2.31 11.82 -6.53
C ALA A 103 2.76 13.28 -6.46
N ASP A 104 1.83 14.23 -6.56
CA ASP A 104 2.08 15.68 -6.53
C ASP A 104 2.91 16.08 -5.31
N ALA A 105 2.40 15.84 -4.09
CA ALA A 105 3.10 16.20 -2.86
C ALA A 105 4.49 15.52 -2.71
N ARG A 106 4.69 14.35 -3.30
CA ARG A 106 5.97 13.62 -3.25
C ARG A 106 6.97 14.15 -4.26
N LEU A 107 6.53 14.44 -5.47
CA LEU A 107 7.37 14.97 -6.54
C LEU A 107 7.68 16.46 -6.31
N ASN A 108 6.78 17.21 -5.67
CA ASN A 108 7.06 18.57 -5.23
C ASN A 108 8.26 18.65 -4.28
N HIS A 109 8.49 17.66 -3.41
CA HIS A 109 9.73 17.63 -2.62
C HIS A 109 10.99 17.51 -3.48
N VAL A 110 10.91 16.79 -4.60
CA VAL A 110 12.01 16.63 -5.55
C VAL A 110 12.23 17.92 -6.32
N LEU A 111 11.15 18.57 -6.78
CA LEU A 111 11.23 19.87 -7.45
C LEU A 111 11.82 20.95 -6.52
N SER A 112 11.40 21.00 -5.25
CA SER A 112 11.99 21.92 -4.26
C SER A 112 13.48 21.65 -4.02
N TYR A 113 13.92 20.39 -4.10
CA TYR A 113 15.35 20.07 -4.01
C TYR A 113 16.12 20.55 -5.23
N ILE A 114 15.54 20.40 -6.42
CA ILE A 114 16.12 20.87 -7.68
C ILE A 114 16.31 22.39 -7.63
N GLU A 115 15.27 23.12 -7.23
CA GLU A 115 15.29 24.58 -7.08
C GLU A 115 16.29 25.04 -6.01
N ASP A 116 16.24 24.47 -4.80
CA ASP A 116 17.13 24.87 -3.69
C ASP A 116 18.61 24.60 -3.96
N GLN A 117 18.92 23.65 -4.85
CA GLN A 117 20.29 23.32 -5.22
C GLN A 117 20.72 23.87 -6.58
N ALA A 118 19.87 24.69 -7.23
CA ALA A 118 20.10 25.23 -8.58
C ALA A 118 20.47 24.13 -9.60
N LEU A 119 19.65 23.08 -9.66
CA LEU A 119 19.80 21.91 -10.52
C LEU A 119 18.73 21.86 -11.63
N GLU A 120 18.22 23.00 -12.09
CA GLU A 120 17.09 23.10 -13.01
C GLU A 120 17.33 22.34 -14.33
N ASP A 121 18.58 22.31 -14.78
CA ASP A 121 19.02 21.65 -16.00
C ASP A 121 19.38 20.15 -15.80
N VAL A 122 19.10 19.57 -14.63
CA VAL A 122 19.43 18.16 -14.37
C VAL A 122 18.61 17.22 -15.24
N ARG A 123 19.30 16.32 -15.95
CA ARG A 123 18.69 15.37 -16.89
C ARG A 123 18.42 14.04 -16.21
N CYS A 124 17.39 13.31 -16.67
CA CYS A 124 17.02 12.03 -16.05
C CYS A 124 18.13 10.96 -16.07
N ASP A 125 19.03 10.98 -17.05
CA ASP A 125 20.16 10.06 -17.19
C ASP A 125 21.30 10.32 -16.19
N GLU A 126 21.31 11.51 -15.56
CA GLU A 126 22.32 11.91 -14.57
C GLU A 126 21.96 11.43 -13.15
N LEU A 127 20.76 10.86 -12.98
CA LEU A 127 20.26 10.44 -11.68
C LEU A 127 20.76 9.04 -11.32
N GLY A 128 21.82 9.00 -10.52
CA GLY A 128 22.34 7.79 -9.89
C GLY A 128 22.13 7.73 -8.36
N ASP A 129 22.65 6.66 -7.74
CA ASP A 129 22.59 6.46 -6.28
C ASP A 129 23.20 7.64 -5.50
N ALA A 130 24.23 8.29 -6.05
CA ALA A 130 24.86 9.47 -5.45
C ALA A 130 23.90 10.67 -5.39
N TRP A 131 23.15 10.93 -6.47
CA TRP A 131 22.14 11.99 -6.51
C TRP A 131 21.03 11.71 -5.50
N ALA A 132 20.49 10.49 -5.51
CA ALA A 132 19.45 10.08 -4.57
C ALA A 132 19.94 10.15 -3.10
N GLY A 133 21.23 9.89 -2.86
CA GLY A 133 21.88 10.08 -1.56
C GLY A 133 21.92 11.55 -1.11
N LYS A 134 22.24 12.48 -2.03
CA LYS A 134 22.23 13.93 -1.75
C LYS A 134 20.81 14.43 -1.46
N PHE A 135 19.83 14.04 -2.28
CA PHE A 135 18.41 14.35 -2.03
C PHE A 135 17.96 13.87 -0.64
N ARG A 136 18.27 12.62 -0.28
CA ARG A 136 17.91 12.07 1.05
C ARG A 136 18.52 12.89 2.20
N LYS A 137 19.79 13.27 2.09
CA LYS A 137 20.48 14.09 3.10
C LYS A 137 19.87 15.48 3.21
N TRP A 138 19.51 16.10 2.09
CA TRP A 138 18.85 17.39 2.06
C TRP A 138 17.44 17.32 2.66
N ALA A 139 16.62 16.38 2.19
CA ALA A 139 15.21 16.26 2.59
C ALA A 139 15.05 15.93 4.08
N ALA A 140 16.05 15.29 4.69
CA ALA A 140 16.12 15.04 6.14
C ALA A 140 16.42 16.29 6.97
N LYS A 141 17.08 17.29 6.38
CA LYS A 141 17.42 18.57 7.03
C LYS A 141 16.30 19.59 6.88
N VAL A 142 15.63 19.62 5.72
CA VAL A 142 14.56 20.58 5.47
C VAL A 142 13.31 20.21 6.29
N PRO A 143 12.85 21.07 7.21
CA PRO A 143 11.66 20.80 8.01
C PRO A 143 10.39 20.89 7.15
N ILE A 144 9.34 20.22 7.59
CA ILE A 144 7.97 20.48 7.13
C ILE A 144 7.41 21.56 8.05
N VAL A 145 7.10 22.72 7.49
CA VAL A 145 6.43 23.81 8.20
C VAL A 145 4.93 23.71 7.94
N SER A 146 4.13 23.56 9.00
CA SER A 146 2.66 23.61 8.86
C SER A 146 2.18 25.04 8.61
N PRO A 147 0.95 25.26 8.10
CA PRO A 147 0.37 26.60 7.98
C PRO A 147 0.30 27.39 9.30
N LYS A 148 0.43 26.70 10.44
CA LYS A 148 0.46 27.28 11.78
C LYS A 148 1.89 27.57 12.29
N GLY A 149 2.90 27.47 11.43
CA GLY A 149 4.31 27.67 11.79
C GLY A 149 4.95 26.51 12.57
N ILE A 150 4.20 25.43 12.87
CA ILE A 150 4.77 24.27 13.58
C ILE A 150 5.70 23.52 12.63
N GLU A 151 6.98 23.47 12.98
CA GLU A 151 8.01 22.72 12.28
C GLU A 151 8.05 21.25 12.74
N ARG A 152 8.27 20.35 11.79
CA ARG A 152 8.55 18.94 12.08
C ARG A 152 9.56 18.37 11.11
N LYS A 153 10.39 17.44 11.57
CA LYS A 153 11.31 16.71 10.70
C LYS A 153 10.54 15.80 9.74
N ARG A 154 11.01 15.70 8.50
CA ARG A 154 10.46 14.80 7.49
C ARG A 154 10.91 13.36 7.80
N SER A 155 9.97 12.41 7.88
CA SER A 155 10.31 11.03 8.26
C SER A 155 11.08 10.33 7.14
N PRO A 156 11.99 9.37 7.44
CA PRO A 156 12.74 8.64 6.42
C PRO A 156 11.83 7.94 5.40
N GLY A 157 10.70 7.37 5.85
CA GLY A 157 9.68 6.79 4.96
C GLY A 157 9.04 7.81 4.00
N THR A 158 8.86 9.06 4.41
CA THR A 158 8.32 10.13 3.53
C THR A 158 9.34 10.52 2.46
N ILE A 159 10.62 10.63 2.85
CA ILE A 159 11.73 10.91 1.94
C ILE A 159 11.82 9.79 0.91
N GLU A 160 11.81 8.54 1.36
CA GLU A 160 11.92 7.38 0.47
C GLU A 160 10.70 7.22 -0.46
N ALA A 161 9.50 7.57 0.02
CA ALA A 161 8.31 7.62 -0.84
C ALA A 161 8.47 8.62 -1.98
N SER A 162 9.21 9.72 -1.77
CA SER A 162 9.51 10.72 -2.80
C SER A 162 10.52 10.16 -3.83
N VAL A 163 11.57 9.47 -3.37
CA VAL A 163 12.53 8.77 -4.25
C VAL A 163 11.84 7.68 -5.09
N SER A 164 10.95 6.91 -4.47
CA SER A 164 10.17 5.88 -5.18
C SER A 164 9.24 6.47 -6.25
N MET A 165 8.63 7.63 -5.95
CA MET A 165 7.78 8.31 -6.93
C MET A 165 8.60 8.90 -8.09
N LEU A 166 9.77 9.48 -7.81
CA LEU A 166 10.69 9.95 -8.84
C LEU A 166 11.11 8.82 -9.78
N ARG A 167 11.45 7.64 -9.23
CA ARG A 167 11.75 6.46 -10.03
C ARG A 167 10.58 6.07 -10.94
N THR A 168 9.35 6.23 -10.44
CA THR A 168 8.14 5.93 -11.21
C THR A 168 7.96 6.91 -12.36
N ALA A 169 8.13 8.22 -12.12
CA ALA A 169 8.07 9.25 -13.15
C ALA A 169 9.12 9.03 -14.26
N ILE A 170 10.39 8.79 -13.89
CA ILE A 170 11.47 8.49 -14.86
C ILE A 170 11.17 7.22 -15.65
N ASN A 171 10.65 6.18 -14.98
CA ASN A 171 10.26 4.95 -15.66
C ASN A 171 9.05 5.14 -16.59
N SER A 172 8.16 6.10 -16.32
CA SER A 172 7.09 6.48 -17.23
C SER A 172 7.67 7.09 -18.51
N ALA A 173 8.60 8.04 -18.38
CA ALA A 173 9.31 8.61 -19.53
C ALA A 173 10.06 7.56 -20.36
N PHE A 174 10.65 6.55 -19.71
CA PHE A 174 11.22 5.39 -20.41
C PHE A 174 10.16 4.57 -21.17
N ILE A 175 9.01 4.27 -20.56
CA ILE A 175 7.90 3.55 -21.22
C ILE A 175 7.37 4.35 -22.42
N ALA A 176 7.27 5.67 -22.28
CA ALA A 176 6.92 6.60 -23.34
C ALA A 176 8.03 6.80 -24.39
N ARG A 177 9.15 6.04 -24.30
CA ARG A 177 10.28 6.08 -25.24
C ARG A 177 10.92 7.47 -25.34
N LYS A 178 11.00 8.19 -24.22
CA LYS A 178 11.73 9.47 -24.06
C LYS A 178 13.09 9.29 -23.39
N LEU A 179 13.38 8.10 -22.87
CA LEU A 179 14.65 7.75 -22.24
C LEU A 179 15.19 6.41 -22.74
N PRO A 180 16.52 6.24 -22.82
CA PRO A 180 17.14 4.99 -23.26
C PRO A 180 17.15 3.89 -22.18
N HIS A 181 17.06 4.27 -20.90
CA HIS A 181 17.06 3.32 -19.78
C HIS A 181 16.14 3.77 -18.65
N ARG A 182 15.81 2.81 -17.78
CA ARG A 182 15.06 3.03 -16.53
C ARG A 182 15.92 3.74 -15.49
N ALA A 183 15.29 4.37 -14.50
CA ALA A 183 16.00 4.95 -13.36
C ALA A 183 16.90 3.90 -12.68
N THR A 184 18.16 4.26 -12.45
CA THR A 184 19.22 3.33 -11.98
C THR A 184 19.43 3.37 -10.47
N PHE A 185 18.98 4.44 -9.79
CA PHE A 185 19.11 4.57 -8.35
C PHE A 185 18.18 3.61 -7.58
N LYS A 186 18.66 3.18 -6.41
CA LYS A 186 17.95 2.24 -5.54
C LYS A 186 16.96 2.96 -4.66
N VAL A 187 15.81 2.32 -4.47
CA VAL A 187 14.81 2.70 -3.47
C VAL A 187 14.97 1.75 -2.28
N LYS A 188 15.09 2.30 -1.07
CA LYS A 188 15.20 1.52 0.17
C LYS A 188 13.90 0.79 0.45
N ALA A 189 13.98 -0.38 1.07
CA ALA A 189 12.78 -1.11 1.47
C ALA A 189 12.05 -0.34 2.58
N ALA A 190 10.73 -0.52 2.68
CA ALA A 190 9.93 0.13 3.72
C ALA A 190 10.43 -0.21 5.13
N GLU A 191 10.88 -1.46 5.33
CA GLU A 191 11.46 -1.97 6.57
C GLU A 191 12.75 -1.24 6.97
N ASP A 192 13.53 -0.75 6.00
CA ASP A 192 14.79 -0.03 6.25
C ASP A 192 14.57 1.44 6.64
N VAL A 193 13.38 1.98 6.38
CA VAL A 193 13.08 3.42 6.50
C VAL A 193 11.88 3.74 7.38
N SER A 194 11.20 2.73 7.91
CA SER A 194 10.02 2.90 8.74
C SER A 194 9.99 1.85 9.84
N ASN A 195 9.99 2.32 11.09
CA ASN A 195 9.74 1.46 12.22
C ASN A 195 8.24 1.17 12.31
N THR A 196 7.89 -0.10 12.46
CA THR A 196 6.50 -0.46 12.77
C THR A 196 6.17 0.06 14.17
N PRO A 197 5.03 0.75 14.36
CA PRO A 197 4.55 1.12 15.68
C PRO A 197 4.61 -0.07 16.66
N TRP A 198 5.21 0.11 17.82
CA TRP A 198 5.34 -0.93 18.84
C TRP A 198 4.11 -0.97 19.75
N PHE A 199 3.47 0.17 19.98
CA PHE A 199 2.37 0.25 20.94
C PHE A 199 1.15 -0.59 20.51
N ARG A 200 0.71 -1.45 21.42
CA ARG A 200 -0.53 -2.25 21.35
C ARG A 200 -1.28 -1.96 22.65
N ALA A 201 -2.45 -1.35 22.52
CA ALA A 201 -3.33 -1.17 23.67
C ALA A 201 -3.73 -2.55 24.23
N SER A 202 -3.64 -2.70 25.55
CA SER A 202 -4.16 -3.87 26.28
C SER A 202 -5.69 -3.92 26.24
N GLU A 203 -6.28 -5.00 26.76
CA GLU A 203 -7.74 -5.10 26.89
C GLU A 203 -8.31 -3.99 27.78
N GLU A 204 -7.67 -3.71 28.91
CA GLU A 204 -8.05 -2.63 29.83
C GLU A 204 -8.00 -1.27 29.13
N GLN A 205 -6.97 -1.04 28.31
CA GLN A 205 -6.86 0.20 27.54
C GLN A 205 -7.91 0.30 26.43
N LEU A 206 -8.34 -0.81 25.82
CA LEU A 206 -9.48 -0.81 24.91
C LEU A 206 -10.78 -0.45 25.66
N ILE A 207 -10.99 -1.00 26.86
CA ILE A 207 -12.14 -0.65 27.72
C ILE A 207 -12.16 0.86 28.00
N GLU A 208 -11.02 1.46 28.35
CA GLU A 208 -10.92 2.91 28.55
C GLU A 208 -11.23 3.73 27.28
N MET A 209 -10.89 3.23 26.09
CA MET A 209 -11.28 3.87 24.83
C MET A 209 -12.81 3.87 24.65
N PHE A 210 -13.49 2.78 25.01
CA PHE A 210 -14.96 2.70 24.94
C PHE A 210 -15.61 3.61 25.99
N ARG A 211 -15.14 3.60 27.24
CA ARG A 211 -15.60 4.52 28.30
C ARG A 211 -15.47 5.98 27.86
N TYR A 212 -14.34 6.34 27.25
CA TYR A 212 -14.13 7.66 26.67
C TYR A 212 -15.17 7.98 25.58
N ALA A 213 -15.49 7.03 24.71
CA ALA A 213 -16.42 7.24 23.60
C ALA A 213 -17.90 7.32 24.02
N LEU A 214 -18.28 6.76 25.18
CA LEU A 214 -19.67 6.71 25.66
C LEU A 214 -20.21 8.03 26.23
N VAL A 215 -19.35 9.02 26.48
CA VAL A 215 -19.74 10.36 26.98
C VAL A 215 -20.56 10.29 28.27
N ILE A 216 -19.98 9.74 29.32
CA ILE A 216 -20.67 9.62 30.60
C ILE A 216 -20.78 11.00 31.28
N ASP A 217 -19.77 11.88 31.16
CA ASP A 217 -19.80 13.25 31.71
C ASP A 217 -19.01 14.24 30.83
N PRO A 218 -19.65 15.18 30.09
CA PRO A 218 -18.93 16.23 29.37
C PRO A 218 -18.40 17.29 30.37
N PRO A 219 -17.18 17.82 30.18
CA PRO A 219 -16.69 18.92 31.01
C PRO A 219 -17.51 20.20 30.76
N GLU A 220 -17.50 21.12 31.72
CA GLU A 220 -18.19 22.41 31.61
C GLU A 220 -17.79 23.15 30.32
N ALA A 221 -18.76 23.34 29.43
CA ALA A 221 -18.57 23.97 28.13
C ALA A 221 -19.91 24.51 27.61
N SER A 222 -19.87 25.32 26.54
CA SER A 222 -21.09 25.78 25.88
C SER A 222 -21.87 24.61 25.27
N GLU A 223 -23.20 24.75 25.19
CA GLU A 223 -24.08 23.72 24.60
C GLU A 223 -23.63 23.28 23.20
N LYS A 224 -23.21 24.25 22.36
CA LYS A 224 -22.69 23.98 21.02
C LYS A 224 -21.43 23.11 21.02
N GLN A 225 -20.55 23.31 22.01
CA GLN A 225 -19.33 22.51 22.17
C GLN A 225 -19.66 21.11 22.67
N ILE A 226 -20.60 20.98 23.62
CA ILE A 226 -21.08 19.70 24.12
C ILE A 226 -21.70 18.87 23.00
N GLU A 227 -22.56 19.47 22.17
CA GLU A 227 -23.19 18.78 21.04
C GLU A 227 -22.17 18.33 19.99
N LYS A 228 -21.16 19.16 19.71
CA LYS A 228 -20.04 18.78 18.85
C LYS A 228 -19.30 17.56 19.41
N TRP A 229 -18.99 17.55 20.70
CA TRP A 229 -18.32 16.41 21.33
C TRP A 229 -19.17 15.15 21.31
N LYS A 230 -20.46 15.23 21.67
CA LYS A 230 -21.39 14.10 21.57
C LYS A 230 -21.36 13.47 20.17
N ARG A 231 -21.42 14.30 19.13
CA ARG A 231 -21.31 13.82 17.73
C ARG A 231 -19.95 13.18 17.45
N GLU A 232 -18.83 13.82 17.81
CA GLU A 232 -17.48 13.28 17.56
C GLU A 232 -17.25 11.94 18.29
N ARG A 233 -17.75 11.82 19.52
CA ARG A 233 -17.65 10.63 20.36
C ARG A 233 -18.55 9.50 19.89
N ARG A 234 -19.76 9.79 19.42
CA ARG A 234 -20.63 8.80 18.77
C ARG A 234 -19.96 8.19 17.54
N ASN A 235 -19.33 9.01 16.70
CA ASN A 235 -18.59 8.52 15.53
C ASN A 235 -17.35 7.71 15.94
N LEU A 236 -16.65 8.14 17.00
CA LEU A 236 -15.54 7.37 17.56
C LEU A 236 -16.01 6.01 18.09
N LEU A 237 -17.12 5.95 18.82
CA LEU A 237 -17.71 4.71 19.32
C LEU A 237 -18.02 3.74 18.17
N GLN A 238 -18.68 4.22 17.11
CA GLN A 238 -18.95 3.42 15.90
C GLN A 238 -17.68 2.90 15.26
N TYR A 239 -16.63 3.73 15.17
CA TYR A 239 -15.34 3.34 14.64
C TYR A 239 -14.65 2.26 15.50
N LEU A 240 -14.68 2.40 16.83
CA LEU A 240 -14.14 1.42 17.77
C LEU A 240 -14.87 0.09 17.66
N ARG A 241 -16.22 0.11 17.64
CA ARG A 241 -17.08 -1.08 17.47
C ARG A 241 -16.69 -1.88 16.22
N LEU A 242 -16.65 -1.22 15.05
CA LEU A 242 -16.24 -1.87 13.80
C LEU A 242 -14.78 -2.37 13.85
N GLY A 243 -13.88 -1.58 14.44
CA GLY A 243 -12.47 -1.92 14.54
C GLY A 243 -12.23 -3.20 15.33
N VAL A 244 -12.93 -3.38 16.45
CA VAL A 244 -12.89 -4.60 17.26
C VAL A 244 -13.56 -5.76 16.53
N ALA A 245 -14.74 -5.53 15.94
CA ALA A 245 -15.53 -6.58 15.31
C ALA A 245 -14.89 -7.18 14.04
N THR A 246 -14.12 -6.39 13.29
CA THR A 246 -13.68 -6.78 11.92
C THR A 246 -12.17 -6.76 11.73
N TRP A 247 -11.44 -6.12 12.64
CA TRP A 247 -10.01 -5.82 12.55
C TRP A 247 -9.66 -5.06 11.28
N ALA A 248 -10.61 -4.42 10.59
CA ALA A 248 -10.34 -3.86 9.27
C ALA A 248 -9.37 -2.67 9.32
N ARG A 249 -8.85 -2.31 8.15
CA ARG A 249 -8.01 -1.10 8.02
C ARG A 249 -8.91 0.15 8.17
N PRO A 250 -8.37 1.29 8.63
CA PRO A 250 -9.17 2.51 8.85
C PRO A 250 -10.00 2.92 7.64
N ASP A 251 -9.46 2.81 6.42
CA ASP A 251 -10.20 3.09 5.18
C ASP A 251 -11.42 2.17 5.01
N ALA A 252 -11.27 0.87 5.26
CA ALA A 252 -12.40 -0.07 5.20
C ALA A 252 -13.44 0.19 6.29
N LEU A 253 -13.03 0.59 7.50
CA LEU A 253 -13.94 0.96 8.59
C LEU A 253 -14.76 2.21 8.25
N MET A 254 -14.12 3.23 7.68
CA MET A 254 -14.76 4.49 7.28
C MET A 254 -15.65 4.35 6.02
N ASP A 255 -15.36 3.35 5.18
CA ASP A 255 -16.16 3.04 3.99
C ASP A 255 -17.38 2.18 4.30
N PHE A 256 -17.38 1.42 5.40
CA PHE A 256 -18.43 0.45 5.70
C PHE A 256 -19.82 1.09 5.82
N SER A 257 -20.78 0.50 5.13
CA SER A 257 -22.15 0.94 5.05
C SER A 257 -23.14 -0.23 5.06
N THR A 258 -24.32 0.00 5.60
CA THR A 258 -25.45 -0.92 5.53
C THR A 258 -26.39 -0.61 4.36
N ASP A 259 -26.02 0.34 3.47
CA ASP A 259 -26.74 0.59 2.22
C ASP A 259 -26.74 -0.69 1.36
N PRO A 260 -27.92 -1.22 0.99
CA PRO A 260 -28.04 -2.42 0.16
C PRO A 260 -27.27 -2.32 -1.16
N ASN A 261 -27.17 -1.12 -1.76
CA ASN A 261 -26.46 -0.92 -3.03
C ASN A 261 -24.96 -1.15 -2.93
N LEU A 262 -24.38 -0.98 -1.73
CA LEU A 262 -22.97 -1.23 -1.48
C LEU A 262 -22.69 -2.70 -1.13
N GLY A 263 -23.72 -3.48 -0.81
CA GLY A 263 -23.64 -4.94 -0.60
C GLY A 263 -22.69 -5.35 0.53
N GLN A 264 -22.48 -4.48 1.52
CA GLN A 264 -21.49 -4.72 2.58
C GLN A 264 -22.05 -5.41 3.82
N TRP A 265 -23.36 -5.32 4.06
CA TRP A 265 -24.03 -5.99 5.17
C TRP A 265 -25.04 -7.01 4.65
N ASN A 266 -24.95 -8.24 5.13
CA ASN A 266 -25.95 -9.29 4.91
C ASN A 266 -26.56 -9.70 6.25
N ALA A 267 -27.77 -9.22 6.51
CA ALA A 267 -28.49 -9.47 7.77
C ALA A 267 -28.87 -10.94 7.96
N ALA A 268 -29.27 -11.64 6.90
CA ALA A 268 -29.75 -13.02 6.98
C ALA A 268 -28.64 -13.99 7.40
N ALA A 269 -27.42 -13.72 6.96
CA ALA A 269 -26.28 -14.60 7.17
C ALA A 269 -25.22 -14.00 8.13
N ALA A 270 -25.46 -12.79 8.66
CA ALA A 270 -24.58 -12.05 9.55
C ALA A 270 -23.14 -11.89 9.01
N TYR A 271 -23.01 -11.48 7.75
CA TYR A 271 -21.72 -11.24 7.09
C TYR A 271 -21.46 -9.76 6.77
N VAL A 272 -20.19 -9.38 6.90
CA VAL A 272 -19.66 -8.05 6.59
C VAL A 272 -18.65 -8.17 5.44
N ASN A 273 -19.01 -7.65 4.27
CA ASN A 273 -18.09 -7.51 3.15
C ASN A 273 -17.34 -6.19 3.25
N LEU A 274 -16.06 -6.25 3.66
CA LEU A 274 -15.23 -5.06 3.80
C LEU A 274 -14.89 -4.40 2.46
N ASN A 275 -15.16 -5.08 1.34
CA ASN A 275 -15.02 -4.53 0.00
C ASN A 275 -16.40 -4.15 -0.57
N PRO A 276 -16.72 -2.85 -0.71
CA PRO A 276 -17.99 -2.44 -1.28
C PRO A 276 -18.14 -2.92 -2.74
N ALA A 277 -19.39 -3.12 -3.15
CA ALA A 277 -19.74 -3.43 -4.52
C ALA A 277 -19.13 -2.40 -5.49
N GLY A 278 -18.66 -2.87 -6.64
CA GLY A 278 -17.99 -2.03 -7.65
C GLY A 278 -16.53 -1.67 -7.36
N ARG A 279 -16.01 -1.89 -6.14
CA ARG A 279 -14.58 -1.67 -5.84
C ARG A 279 -13.73 -2.87 -6.26
N ALA A 280 -12.78 -2.65 -7.16
CA ALA A 280 -11.77 -3.64 -7.51
C ALA A 280 -10.92 -4.03 -6.28
N GLN A 281 -10.69 -5.33 -6.10
CA GLN A 281 -9.78 -5.82 -5.07
C GLN A 281 -8.34 -5.52 -5.46
N THR A 282 -7.58 -4.93 -4.55
CA THR A 282 -6.17 -4.60 -4.75
C THR A 282 -5.27 -5.50 -3.90
N ASN A 283 -3.96 -5.26 -3.95
CA ASN A 283 -3.02 -5.89 -3.01
C ASN A 283 -3.35 -5.60 -1.53
N LYS A 284 -4.08 -4.52 -1.25
CA LYS A 284 -4.75 -4.31 0.04
C LYS A 284 -6.09 -5.02 0.05
N TYR A 285 -6.03 -6.35 0.11
CA TYR A 285 -7.22 -7.20 0.10
C TYR A 285 -8.13 -6.86 1.30
N ARG A 286 -9.43 -6.72 1.00
CA ARG A 286 -10.49 -6.47 1.99
C ARG A 286 -11.39 -7.71 2.04
N PRO A 287 -11.34 -8.52 3.11
CA PRO A 287 -12.03 -9.81 3.17
C PRO A 287 -13.52 -9.68 3.47
N LEU A 288 -14.25 -10.77 3.26
CA LEU A 288 -15.57 -11.01 3.83
C LEU A 288 -15.36 -11.59 5.24
N VAL A 289 -16.06 -11.07 6.25
CA VAL A 289 -15.93 -11.53 7.65
C VAL A 289 -17.29 -11.74 8.27
N ARG A 290 -17.37 -12.52 9.36
CA ARG A 290 -18.60 -12.67 10.14
C ARG A 290 -18.79 -11.49 11.10
N ALA A 291 -20.03 -11.05 11.26
CA ALA A 291 -20.39 -10.09 12.28
C ALA A 291 -20.55 -10.81 13.63
N PRO A 292 -19.89 -10.34 14.71
CA PRO A 292 -20.19 -10.75 16.07
C PRO A 292 -21.67 -10.54 16.38
N ARG A 293 -22.29 -11.44 17.15
CA ARG A 293 -23.71 -11.37 17.52
C ARG A 293 -24.12 -9.99 18.09
N GLN A 294 -23.24 -9.34 18.84
CA GLN A 294 -23.49 -8.04 19.46
C GLN A 294 -23.60 -6.90 18.43
N MET A 295 -23.00 -7.06 17.24
CA MET A 295 -23.05 -6.05 16.18
C MET A 295 -24.29 -6.16 15.30
N VAL A 296 -24.98 -7.31 15.29
CA VAL A 296 -26.09 -7.59 14.36
C VAL A 296 -27.22 -6.59 14.53
N ALA A 297 -27.67 -6.35 15.76
CA ALA A 297 -28.73 -5.38 16.04
C ALA A 297 -28.33 -3.96 15.60
N LEU A 298 -27.10 -3.54 15.92
CA LEU A 298 -26.56 -2.23 15.55
C LEU A 298 -26.47 -2.04 14.03
N PHE A 299 -26.14 -3.09 13.28
CA PHE A 299 -26.11 -3.03 11.82
C PHE A 299 -27.52 -2.98 11.22
N ASN A 300 -28.45 -3.77 11.77
CA ASN A 300 -29.84 -3.77 11.31
C ASN A 300 -30.55 -2.42 11.57
N ALA A 301 -30.19 -1.73 12.66
CA ALA A 301 -30.73 -0.41 13.00
C ALA A 301 -30.07 0.74 12.22
N ASN A 302 -28.90 0.53 11.61
CA ASN A 302 -28.18 1.59 10.90
C ASN A 302 -28.62 1.70 9.44
N GLU A 303 -28.81 2.94 8.96
CA GLU A 303 -29.02 3.25 7.54
C GLU A 303 -27.79 3.95 6.94
N GLY A 304 -27.29 3.49 5.78
CA GLY A 304 -26.17 4.13 5.10
C GLY A 304 -24.83 3.89 5.80
N LYS A 305 -23.90 4.86 5.78
CA LYS A 305 -22.56 4.69 6.39
C LYS A 305 -22.66 4.39 7.89
N PHE A 306 -21.89 3.45 8.42
CA PHE A 306 -21.95 3.17 9.86
C PHE A 306 -21.24 4.26 10.68
N VAL A 307 -20.05 4.70 10.24
CA VAL A 307 -19.40 5.91 10.76
C VAL A 307 -19.82 7.09 9.89
N LYS A 308 -20.58 8.03 10.45
CA LYS A 308 -21.19 9.14 9.69
C LYS A 308 -20.20 10.25 9.34
N ALA A 309 -19.14 10.41 10.13
CA ALA A 309 -18.13 11.44 9.91
C ALA A 309 -17.24 11.13 8.70
N ALA A 310 -16.80 12.17 7.99
CA ALA A 310 -15.81 12.04 6.92
C ALA A 310 -14.41 11.62 7.45
N SER A 311 -14.12 11.93 8.72
CA SER A 311 -12.87 11.54 9.37
C SER A 311 -13.06 11.41 10.88
N ILE A 312 -12.38 10.44 11.49
CA ILE A 312 -12.29 10.25 12.94
C ILE A 312 -10.96 10.73 13.54
N ARG A 313 -10.05 11.28 12.71
CA ARG A 313 -8.67 11.57 13.09
C ARG A 313 -8.56 12.47 14.32
N THR A 314 -9.37 13.52 14.35
CA THR A 314 -9.38 14.48 15.46
C THR A 314 -9.89 13.86 16.75
N ALA A 315 -11.03 13.17 16.70
CA ALA A 315 -11.62 12.50 17.85
C ALA A 315 -10.70 11.40 18.40
N PHE A 316 -10.10 10.60 17.53
CA PHE A 316 -9.16 9.54 17.92
C PHE A 316 -7.88 10.11 18.54
N ARG A 317 -7.34 11.21 17.99
CA ARG A 317 -6.17 11.89 18.57
C ARG A 317 -6.48 12.44 19.95
N GLN A 318 -7.63 13.10 20.11
CA GLN A 318 -8.06 13.61 21.42
C GLN A 318 -8.20 12.48 22.44
N MET A 319 -8.79 11.33 22.05
CA MET A 319 -8.85 10.14 22.89
C MET A 319 -7.45 9.67 23.31
N ALA A 320 -6.56 9.46 22.35
CA ALA A 320 -5.22 9.00 22.63
C ALA A 320 -4.45 9.95 23.56
N THR A 321 -4.65 11.27 23.40
CA THR A 321 -4.08 12.28 24.29
C THR A 321 -4.70 12.22 25.69
N THR A 322 -6.03 12.17 25.81
CA THR A 322 -6.70 12.09 27.12
C THR A 322 -6.33 10.84 27.90
N LEU A 323 -6.20 9.70 27.21
CA LEU A 323 -5.82 8.42 27.80
C LEU A 323 -4.31 8.25 27.97
N ASN A 324 -3.52 9.30 27.71
CA ASN A 324 -2.06 9.31 27.82
C ASN A 324 -1.36 8.18 27.05
N PHE A 325 -1.88 7.81 25.89
CA PHE A 325 -1.21 6.84 25.03
C PHE A 325 0.05 7.45 24.40
N PRO A 326 1.06 6.61 24.05
CA PRO A 326 2.28 7.08 23.42
C PRO A 326 2.02 8.00 22.22
N VAL A 327 2.81 9.07 22.12
CA VAL A 327 2.57 10.20 21.23
C VAL A 327 2.32 9.75 19.79
N SER A 328 1.26 10.28 19.18
CA SER A 328 0.83 9.94 17.81
C SER A 328 1.78 10.41 16.69
N GLY A 329 2.82 11.19 17.01
CA GLY A 329 3.79 11.76 16.05
C GLY A 329 4.53 10.71 15.23
N ASP A 330 4.82 9.55 15.83
CA ASP A 330 5.46 8.41 15.15
C ASP A 330 4.44 7.36 14.68
N GLY A 331 3.15 7.70 14.69
CA GLY A 331 2.06 6.78 14.33
C GLY A 331 1.76 5.71 15.38
N GLN A 332 2.31 5.81 16.61
CA GLN A 332 2.10 4.85 17.70
C GLN A 332 0.62 4.67 18.01
N SER A 333 -0.07 5.78 18.29
CA SER A 333 -1.49 5.77 18.66
C SER A 333 -2.40 6.27 17.53
N GLY A 334 -2.06 5.94 16.28
CA GLY A 334 -2.88 6.27 15.11
C GLY A 334 -4.12 5.38 14.98
N GLU A 335 -4.97 5.68 14.01
CA GLU A 335 -6.28 5.03 13.75
C GLU A 335 -6.18 3.50 13.54
N LYS A 336 -5.00 3.00 13.13
CA LYS A 336 -4.70 1.56 13.01
C LYS A 336 -4.47 0.85 14.35
N LEU A 337 -4.43 1.58 15.48
CA LEU A 337 -4.14 1.03 16.80
C LEU A 337 -5.10 -0.11 17.15
N ILE A 338 -6.41 0.10 16.97
CA ILE A 338 -7.45 -0.91 17.30
C ILE A 338 -7.18 -2.24 16.60
N ARG A 339 -7.01 -2.21 15.28
CA ARG A 339 -6.66 -3.40 14.48
C ARG A 339 -5.42 -4.11 15.02
N ARG A 340 -4.37 -3.37 15.37
CA ARG A 340 -3.13 -3.96 15.88
C ARG A 340 -3.30 -4.54 17.29
N SER A 341 -4.00 -3.82 18.16
CA SER A 341 -4.30 -4.24 19.53
C SER A 341 -5.13 -5.51 19.55
N VAL A 342 -6.25 -5.53 18.84
CA VAL A 342 -7.16 -6.68 18.83
C VAL A 342 -6.46 -7.91 18.23
N ALA A 343 -5.72 -7.74 17.14
CA ALA A 343 -4.89 -8.82 16.60
C ALA A 343 -3.82 -9.30 17.60
N SER A 344 -3.23 -8.40 18.39
CA SER A 344 -2.24 -8.77 19.41
C SER A 344 -2.85 -9.52 20.60
N ILE A 345 -4.08 -9.17 21.00
CA ILE A 345 -4.80 -9.82 22.10
C ILE A 345 -5.27 -11.21 21.69
N ILE A 346 -5.86 -11.32 20.48
CA ILE A 346 -6.50 -12.57 20.03
C ILE A 346 -5.50 -13.56 19.41
N ARG A 347 -4.37 -13.08 18.85
CA ARG A 347 -3.39 -13.94 18.18
C ARG A 347 -2.92 -15.13 19.02
N PRO A 348 -2.45 -14.98 20.27
CA PRO A 348 -1.97 -16.11 21.06
C PRO A 348 -3.05 -17.18 21.25
N LEU A 349 -4.32 -16.78 21.37
CA LEU A 349 -5.46 -17.68 21.50
C LEU A 349 -5.73 -18.44 20.19
N LEU A 350 -5.69 -17.75 19.05
CA LEU A 350 -5.78 -18.41 17.73
C LEU A 350 -4.59 -19.32 17.42
N GLU A 351 -3.39 -19.01 17.91
CA GLU A 351 -2.22 -19.88 17.78
C GLU A 351 -2.38 -21.17 18.60
N ALA A 352 -2.95 -21.09 19.81
CA ALA A 352 -3.30 -22.26 20.60
C ALA A 352 -4.31 -23.17 19.88
N GLU A 353 -5.29 -22.57 19.20
CA GLU A 353 -6.29 -23.29 18.38
C GLU A 353 -5.79 -23.67 16.98
N LYS A 354 -4.51 -23.42 16.65
CA LYS A 354 -3.90 -23.64 15.32
C LYS A 354 -4.65 -22.97 14.16
N SER A 355 -5.38 -21.90 14.46
CA SER A 355 -6.25 -21.18 13.53
C SER A 355 -5.73 -19.79 13.15
N TRP A 356 -4.53 -19.41 13.61
CA TRP A 356 -3.91 -18.14 13.23
C TRP A 356 -3.60 -18.05 11.73
N ASP A 357 -2.95 -19.07 11.17
CA ASP A 357 -2.53 -19.06 9.77
C ASP A 357 -3.69 -19.13 8.77
N THR A 358 -4.83 -19.65 9.21
CA THR A 358 -6.05 -19.78 8.41
C THR A 358 -7.02 -18.64 8.67
N GLN A 359 -7.50 -18.45 9.90
CA GLN A 359 -8.54 -17.47 10.20
C GLN A 359 -7.96 -16.09 10.54
N GLY A 360 -6.93 -16.03 11.37
CA GLY A 360 -6.30 -14.75 11.79
C GLY A 360 -5.73 -13.97 10.61
N ARG A 361 -5.02 -14.65 9.70
CA ARG A 361 -4.49 -14.03 8.48
C ARG A 361 -5.58 -13.66 7.47
N LEU A 362 -6.69 -14.40 7.41
CA LEU A 362 -7.87 -14.03 6.61
C LEU A 362 -8.53 -12.76 7.14
N MET A 363 -8.76 -12.65 8.46
CA MET A 363 -9.30 -11.43 9.10
C MET A 363 -8.45 -10.20 8.77
N LEU A 364 -7.13 -10.36 8.74
CA LEU A 364 -6.21 -9.29 8.36
C LEU A 364 -6.15 -9.04 6.83
N GLY A 365 -6.77 -9.89 6.01
CA GLY A 365 -6.66 -9.82 4.55
C GLY A 365 -5.22 -10.01 4.07
N HIS A 366 -4.44 -10.83 4.78
CA HIS A 366 -3.05 -11.18 4.43
C HIS A 366 -2.96 -12.42 3.55
N ILE A 367 -4.02 -13.22 3.50
CA ILE A 367 -4.19 -14.32 2.55
C ILE A 367 -5.50 -14.10 1.79
N ARG A 368 -5.55 -14.58 0.54
CA ARG A 368 -6.72 -14.50 -0.32
C ARG A 368 -7.35 -15.89 -0.42
N PRO A 369 -8.69 -16.00 -0.34
CA PRO A 369 -9.38 -17.22 -0.74
C PRO A 369 -9.03 -17.56 -2.20
N ASN A 370 -8.79 -18.84 -2.48
CA ASN A 370 -8.61 -19.33 -3.85
C ASN A 370 -9.95 -19.34 -4.61
N GLU A 371 -9.95 -19.70 -5.90
CA GLU A 371 -11.19 -19.68 -6.71
C GLU A 371 -12.28 -20.62 -6.21
N SER A 372 -11.91 -21.81 -5.72
CA SER A 372 -12.84 -22.76 -5.11
C SER A 372 -13.41 -22.23 -3.78
N ASP A 373 -12.59 -21.52 -3.01
CA ASP A 373 -13.01 -20.89 -1.77
C ASP A 373 -14.05 -19.79 -2.00
N LYS A 374 -14.00 -19.04 -3.12
CA LYS A 374 -14.97 -17.97 -3.42
C LYS A 374 -16.43 -18.46 -3.41
N TYR A 375 -16.66 -19.71 -3.81
CA TYR A 375 -17.99 -20.32 -3.87
C TYR A 375 -18.34 -21.10 -2.60
N ALA A 376 -17.34 -21.64 -1.89
CA ALA A 376 -17.56 -22.55 -0.76
C ALA A 376 -17.40 -21.91 0.63
N THR A 377 -16.54 -20.90 0.79
CA THR A 377 -16.09 -20.47 2.12
C THR A 377 -16.97 -19.44 2.85
N PRO A 378 -17.54 -18.40 2.22
CA PRO A 378 -18.08 -17.32 3.03
C PRO A 378 -19.49 -17.53 3.55
N TYR A 379 -20.13 -18.66 3.26
CA TYR A 379 -21.47 -19.00 3.78
C TYR A 379 -21.46 -20.33 4.55
N HIS A 380 -20.28 -20.90 4.78
CA HIS A 380 -20.14 -22.10 5.57
C HIS A 380 -20.13 -21.76 7.07
N GLU A 381 -20.78 -22.59 7.89
CA GLU A 381 -20.95 -22.34 9.33
C GLU A 381 -19.61 -22.24 10.09
N THR A 382 -18.59 -22.96 9.61
CA THR A 382 -17.24 -22.98 10.22
C THR A 382 -16.33 -21.84 9.75
N TYR A 383 -16.79 -20.99 8.82
CA TYR A 383 -15.98 -19.88 8.32
C TYR A 383 -15.65 -18.89 9.45
N LEU A 384 -14.35 -18.71 9.71
CA LEU A 384 -13.84 -17.81 10.75
C LEU A 384 -14.44 -18.08 12.16
N VAL A 385 -14.86 -19.32 12.45
CA VAL A 385 -15.59 -19.64 13.69
C VAL A 385 -14.79 -19.35 14.96
N ASP A 386 -13.49 -19.68 14.99
CA ASP A 386 -12.64 -19.44 16.15
C ASP A 386 -12.35 -17.95 16.33
N ALA A 387 -12.07 -17.26 15.23
CA ALA A 387 -11.89 -15.81 15.25
C ALA A 387 -13.17 -15.09 15.71
N LEU A 388 -14.34 -15.50 15.21
CA LEU A 388 -15.63 -14.94 15.61
C LEU A 388 -15.87 -15.15 17.11
N ARG A 389 -15.73 -16.38 17.60
CA ARG A 389 -15.91 -16.70 19.03
C ARG A 389 -15.02 -15.84 19.91
N LEU A 390 -13.73 -15.74 19.60
CA LEU A 390 -12.77 -14.96 20.41
C LEU A 390 -13.05 -13.45 20.35
N ILE A 391 -13.57 -12.94 19.23
CA ILE A 391 -14.03 -11.55 19.11
C ILE A 391 -15.28 -11.33 19.96
N GLU A 392 -16.26 -12.24 19.92
CA GLU A 392 -17.46 -12.17 20.73
C GLU A 392 -17.14 -12.18 22.22
N GLU A 393 -16.25 -13.08 22.66
CA GLU A 393 -15.77 -13.14 24.05
C GLU A 393 -15.07 -11.84 24.47
N LEU A 394 -14.24 -11.25 23.61
CA LEU A 394 -13.60 -9.95 23.87
C LEU A 394 -14.65 -8.83 23.97
N ILE A 395 -15.63 -8.82 23.07
CA ILE A 395 -16.73 -7.84 23.09
C ILE A 395 -17.54 -7.98 24.39
N ASP A 396 -17.83 -9.20 24.84
CA ASP A 396 -18.57 -9.43 26.08
C ASP A 396 -17.82 -8.87 27.31
N ARG A 397 -16.49 -9.05 27.37
CA ARG A 397 -15.67 -8.49 28.46
C ARG A 397 -15.61 -6.96 28.42
N ILE A 398 -15.55 -6.38 27.21
CA ILE A 398 -15.62 -4.92 27.03
C ILE A 398 -16.98 -4.40 27.48
N GLU A 399 -18.08 -5.00 27.04
CA GLU A 399 -19.44 -4.60 27.40
C GLU A 399 -19.68 -4.71 28.92
N ALA A 400 -19.22 -5.80 29.54
CA ALA A 400 -19.32 -5.98 30.99
C ALA A 400 -18.57 -4.88 31.77
N SER A 401 -17.46 -4.38 31.23
CA SER A 401 -16.61 -3.36 31.87
C SER A 401 -16.98 -1.92 31.49
N ALA A 402 -17.63 -1.74 30.34
CA ALA A 402 -18.06 -0.46 29.80
C ALA A 402 -19.47 -0.61 29.16
N PRO A 403 -20.52 -0.73 29.99
CA PRO A 403 -21.89 -0.91 29.49
C PRO A 403 -22.29 0.17 28.49
N GLY A 404 -22.90 -0.23 27.38
CA GLY A 404 -23.20 0.64 26.23
C GLY A 404 -22.13 0.60 25.14
N ALA A 405 -20.98 -0.06 25.36
CA ALA A 405 -19.91 -0.18 24.37
C ALA A 405 -20.38 -0.85 23.07
N PHE A 406 -21.29 -1.81 23.15
CA PHE A 406 -21.86 -2.59 22.05
C PHE A 406 -23.39 -2.74 22.12
N SER A 407 -24.02 -2.37 23.23
CA SER A 407 -25.48 -2.25 23.31
C SER A 407 -25.97 -0.87 22.83
N GLU A 408 -27.25 -0.77 22.49
CA GLU A 408 -27.93 0.51 22.36
C GLU A 408 -28.29 0.99 23.78
N ASN A 409 -27.87 2.22 24.13
CA ASN A 409 -28.28 2.88 25.37
C ASN A 409 -29.66 3.50 25.21
#